data_AF-A0A520YHK9-F1
#
_entry.id   AF-A0A520YHK9-F1
#
_cell.length_a   1.000
_cell.length_b   1.000
_cell.length_c   1.000
_cell.angle_alpha   90.00
_cell.angle_beta   90.00
_cell.angle_gamma   90.00
#
_symmetry.space_group_name_H-M   'P 1'
#
loop_
_entity.id
_entity.type
_entity.pdbx_description
1 polymer ?
#
loop_
_entity_poly.entity_id
_entity_poly.type
_entity_poly.pdbx_seq_one_letter_code
_entity_poly.pdbx_strand_id
1 'polypeptide(L)'
;MKEQIHQSVEEVLRQASTALADAFEESIRELSALVRLDDYHRHGYDPDQLEQALGPLAATNMNIGSLSRVLGESKHSRAMTPERLRRVEELIKTLGEMKEALATRLLTSAAAEIETDEQEILALAEEHFNRFARVFRTVRIAQLELRGKYDSRIHDRVCTRFTWRQLSPAELRSCPPFLVMARLDGDSGPQLRKVMTLLQSGMPIKVAALRSRLRDVHSTSVDAGVPCTMTMETLPLALRGVYFVQTCVAASDFEKQLFEGLTAPRPGVISVLCQRDDEEQSAFQARAERAVRARAFPICIYDPDRDERFVLCFDLSSNPSPDTLWSHDTLSASDVQGQAVENEEPFTFAHFAAFESEFSEELSDAPANADNLVSLTDYLELTRRQRVEKLPFISLAGNDGSIVRKVVSTTLAAQCLERLHLWRTLQEISGIDNPHVSISAKTLQKELGAQQRAELDALRRQMEDDAARREHAATAAAIRKLVAHLTGIEPPGQP
;
A
#
# COMPACT_ATOMS: atom_id res chain seq x y z
N MET A 1 10.34 -10.50 15.92
CA MET A 1 9.83 -10.17 14.54
C MET A 1 9.12 -11.33 13.82
N LYS A 2 9.71 -12.54 13.68
CA LYS A 2 8.96 -13.72 13.19
C LYS A 2 7.65 -13.91 13.97
N GLU A 3 7.72 -13.71 15.27
CA GLU A 3 6.57 -13.76 16.18
C GLU A 3 5.54 -12.65 15.94
N GLN A 4 5.94 -11.44 15.50
CA GLN A 4 5.00 -10.35 15.21
C GLN A 4 4.27 -10.56 13.88
N ILE A 5 4.97 -11.07 12.86
CA ILE A 5 4.33 -11.52 11.62
C ILE A 5 3.41 -12.70 11.91
N HIS A 6 3.83 -13.64 12.75
CA HIS A 6 3.01 -14.77 13.18
C HIS A 6 1.74 -14.30 13.91
N GLN A 7 1.86 -13.39 14.88
CA GLN A 7 0.73 -12.79 15.60
C GLN A 7 -0.22 -12.04 14.66
N SER A 8 0.31 -11.25 13.72
CA SER A 8 -0.51 -10.54 12.74
C SER A 8 -1.23 -11.51 11.79
N VAL A 9 -0.57 -12.60 11.41
CA VAL A 9 -1.19 -13.69 10.64
C VAL A 9 -2.26 -14.38 11.47
N GLU A 10 -2.01 -14.70 12.74
CA GLU A 10 -3.00 -15.27 13.65
C GLU A 10 -4.22 -14.36 13.80
N GLU A 11 -4.02 -13.05 13.87
CA GLU A 11 -5.10 -12.07 13.95
C GLU A 11 -5.92 -12.03 12.65
N VAL A 12 -5.27 -12.00 11.48
CA VAL A 12 -5.94 -12.13 10.18
C VAL A 12 -6.72 -13.44 10.09
N LEU A 13 -6.11 -14.55 10.53
CA LEU A 13 -6.76 -15.86 10.56
C LEU A 13 -7.98 -15.83 11.47
N ARG A 14 -7.87 -15.23 12.65
CA ARG A 14 -8.97 -15.10 13.61
C ARG A 14 -10.11 -14.27 13.00
N GLN A 15 -9.81 -13.11 12.43
CA GLN A 15 -10.81 -12.25 11.81
C GLN A 15 -11.52 -12.93 10.63
N ALA A 16 -10.76 -13.57 9.73
CA ALA A 16 -11.30 -14.35 8.62
C ALA A 16 -12.20 -15.51 9.11
N SER A 17 -11.77 -16.20 10.17
CA SER A 17 -12.51 -17.31 10.76
C SER A 17 -13.81 -16.85 11.39
N THR A 18 -13.79 -15.73 12.12
CA THR A 18 -14.99 -15.14 12.73
C THR A 18 -15.97 -14.70 11.66
N ALA A 19 -15.51 -13.97 10.63
CA ALA A 19 -16.38 -13.53 9.55
C ALA A 19 -17.03 -14.70 8.79
N LEU A 20 -16.27 -15.77 8.53
CA LEU A 20 -16.79 -16.99 7.91
C LEU A 20 -17.75 -17.75 8.84
N ALA A 21 -17.45 -17.84 10.12
CA ALA A 21 -18.31 -18.50 11.11
C ALA A 21 -19.65 -17.78 11.26
N ASP A 22 -19.64 -16.44 11.28
CA ASP A 22 -20.84 -15.60 11.33
C ASP A 22 -21.68 -15.77 10.07
N ALA A 23 -21.04 -15.75 8.89
CA ALA A 23 -21.73 -15.99 7.61
C ALA A 23 -22.35 -17.39 7.53
N PHE A 24 -21.68 -18.41 8.08
CA PHE A 24 -22.24 -19.76 8.19
C PHE A 24 -23.42 -19.81 9.14
N GLU A 25 -23.31 -19.20 10.31
CA GLU A 25 -24.38 -19.19 11.31
C GLU A 25 -25.63 -18.49 10.78
N GLU A 26 -25.45 -17.36 10.10
CA GLU A 26 -26.52 -16.65 9.41
C GLU A 26 -27.16 -17.52 8.33
N SER A 27 -26.35 -18.12 7.44
CA SER A 27 -26.86 -18.99 6.36
C SER A 27 -27.61 -20.21 6.91
N ILE A 28 -27.07 -20.86 7.95
CA ILE A 28 -27.70 -22.02 8.61
C ILE A 28 -29.03 -21.61 9.23
N ARG A 29 -29.08 -20.47 9.92
CA ARG A 29 -30.30 -19.95 10.55
C ARG A 29 -31.38 -19.63 9.51
N GLU A 30 -31.02 -18.96 8.42
CA GLU A 30 -31.97 -18.62 7.35
C GLU A 30 -32.47 -19.86 6.61
N LEU A 31 -31.59 -20.81 6.29
CA LEU A 31 -31.99 -22.08 5.67
C LEU A 31 -32.87 -22.91 6.61
N SER A 32 -32.56 -22.93 7.90
CA SER A 32 -33.39 -23.61 8.91
C SER A 32 -34.76 -22.96 9.04
N ALA A 33 -34.84 -21.63 8.97
CA ALA A 33 -36.12 -20.92 8.94
C ALA A 33 -36.92 -21.26 7.67
N LEU A 34 -36.25 -21.39 6.52
CA LEU A 34 -36.88 -21.82 5.27
C LEU A 34 -37.45 -23.23 5.36
N VAL A 35 -36.72 -24.17 5.97
CA VAL A 35 -37.21 -25.54 6.22
C VAL A 35 -38.42 -25.53 7.17
N ARG A 36 -38.37 -24.75 8.26
CA ARG A 36 -39.53 -24.60 9.17
C ARG A 36 -40.76 -24.00 8.49
N LEU A 37 -40.58 -23.03 7.60
CA LEU A 37 -41.67 -22.45 6.84
C LEU A 37 -42.27 -23.46 5.84
N ASP A 38 -41.42 -24.27 5.20
CA ASP A 38 -41.86 -25.34 4.32
C ASP A 38 -42.62 -26.44 5.08
N ASP A 39 -42.14 -26.82 6.26
CA ASP A 39 -42.82 -27.76 7.16
C ASP A 39 -44.20 -27.24 7.56
N TYR A 40 -44.30 -25.95 7.91
CA TYR A 40 -45.59 -25.29 8.15
C TYR A 40 -46.50 -25.29 6.91
N HIS A 41 -45.97 -25.06 5.70
CA HIS A 41 -46.76 -25.13 4.47
C HIS A 41 -47.25 -26.55 4.14
N ARG A 42 -46.48 -27.58 4.50
CA ARG A 42 -46.85 -28.99 4.30
C ARG A 42 -47.83 -29.50 5.35
N HIS A 43 -47.58 -29.19 6.62
CA HIS A 43 -48.18 -29.83 7.80
C HIS A 43 -48.94 -28.88 8.73
N GLY A 44 -48.79 -27.56 8.59
CA GLY A 44 -49.42 -26.57 9.48
C GLY A 44 -50.95 -26.51 9.40
N TYR A 45 -51.55 -27.13 8.37
CA TYR A 45 -53.00 -27.28 8.23
C TYR A 45 -53.47 -28.71 8.47
N ASP A 46 -52.61 -29.58 9.02
CA ASP A 46 -53.04 -30.91 9.47
C ASP A 46 -53.91 -30.77 10.73
N PRO A 47 -54.91 -31.67 10.93
CA PRO A 47 -55.89 -31.52 11.99
C PRO A 47 -55.27 -31.37 13.37
N ASP A 48 -54.24 -32.16 13.66
CA ASP A 48 -53.56 -32.20 14.96
C ASP A 48 -52.81 -30.89 15.26
N GLN A 49 -52.15 -30.31 14.25
CA GLN A 49 -51.43 -29.02 14.35
C GLN A 49 -52.38 -27.83 14.49
N LEU A 50 -53.52 -27.86 13.77
CA LEU A 50 -54.58 -26.85 13.88
C LEU A 50 -55.23 -26.86 15.27
N GLU A 51 -55.47 -28.03 15.84
CA GLU A 51 -55.99 -28.18 17.20
C GLU A 51 -55.00 -27.63 18.24
N GLN A 52 -53.70 -27.89 18.05
CA GLN A 52 -52.65 -27.37 18.92
C GLN A 52 -52.48 -25.83 18.83
N ALA A 53 -52.61 -25.26 17.62
CA ALA A 53 -52.45 -23.83 17.38
C ALA A 53 -53.66 -22.98 17.80
N LEU A 54 -54.88 -23.51 17.62
CA LEU A 54 -56.13 -22.82 17.97
C LEU A 54 -56.56 -23.08 19.43
N GLY A 55 -55.92 -24.04 20.09
CA GLY A 55 -56.16 -24.38 21.49
C GLY A 55 -57.45 -25.19 21.72
N PRO A 56 -57.68 -25.65 22.96
CA PRO A 56 -58.73 -26.62 23.28
C PRO A 56 -60.17 -26.11 23.06
N LEU A 57 -60.37 -24.80 22.97
CA LEU A 57 -61.68 -24.19 22.75
C LEU A 57 -62.11 -24.15 21.28
N ALA A 58 -61.18 -24.35 20.35
CA ALA A 58 -61.46 -24.31 18.92
C ALA A 58 -62.12 -25.59 18.41
N ALA A 59 -61.72 -26.74 18.95
CA ALA A 59 -62.34 -28.04 18.65
C ALA A 59 -63.83 -28.10 19.04
N THR A 60 -64.24 -27.27 20.02
CA THR A 60 -65.63 -27.21 20.51
C THR A 60 -66.54 -26.34 19.65
N ASN A 61 -65.99 -25.31 18.98
CA ASN A 61 -66.77 -24.30 18.25
C ASN A 61 -66.57 -24.33 16.73
N MET A 62 -65.58 -25.06 16.21
CA MET A 62 -65.26 -25.13 14.78
C MET A 62 -64.97 -26.57 14.33
N ASN A 63 -65.40 -26.93 13.10
CA ASN A 63 -65.06 -28.21 12.49
C ASN A 63 -63.64 -28.15 11.88
N ILE A 64 -62.65 -28.56 12.67
CA ILE A 64 -61.22 -28.55 12.31
C ILE A 64 -60.96 -29.34 11.01
N GLY A 65 -61.66 -30.46 10.78
CA GLY A 65 -61.51 -31.25 9.56
C GLY A 65 -61.99 -30.53 8.29
N SER A 66 -63.02 -29.69 8.41
CA SER A 66 -63.49 -28.85 7.29
C SER A 66 -62.54 -27.68 7.03
N LEU A 67 -62.01 -27.07 8.08
CA LEU A 67 -61.03 -25.99 7.99
C LEU A 67 -59.70 -26.47 7.36
N SER A 68 -59.21 -27.63 7.80
CA SER A 68 -58.04 -28.32 7.26
C SER A 68 -58.21 -28.62 5.76
N ARG A 69 -59.42 -29.00 5.31
CA ARG A 69 -59.70 -29.24 3.89
C ARG A 69 -59.63 -27.97 3.06
N VAL A 70 -60.23 -26.87 3.53
CA VAL A 70 -60.25 -25.58 2.82
C VAL A 70 -58.85 -24.95 2.75
N LEU A 71 -58.12 -24.94 3.87
CA LEU A 71 -56.74 -24.41 3.91
C LEU A 71 -55.76 -25.36 3.19
N GLY A 72 -56.07 -26.66 3.22
CA GLY A 72 -55.29 -27.75 2.63
C GLY A 72 -55.19 -27.73 1.11
N GLU A 73 -56.17 -27.14 0.40
CA GLU A 73 -56.12 -26.99 -1.06
C GLU A 73 -54.94 -26.11 -1.52
N SER A 74 -54.42 -25.23 -0.64
CA SER A 74 -53.24 -24.41 -0.92
C SER A 74 -51.88 -25.07 -0.63
N LYS A 75 -51.87 -26.29 -0.03
CA LYS A 75 -50.65 -27.02 0.40
C LYS A 75 -49.62 -27.18 -0.71
N HIS A 76 -50.05 -27.55 -1.90
CA HIS A 76 -49.15 -27.93 -2.99
C HIS A 76 -48.54 -26.74 -3.74
N SER A 77 -49.15 -25.56 -3.66
CA SER A 77 -48.66 -24.38 -4.39
C SER A 77 -47.52 -23.65 -3.68
N ARG A 78 -47.43 -23.78 -2.34
CA ARG A 78 -46.48 -23.00 -1.52
C ARG A 78 -45.36 -23.85 -0.90
N ALA A 79 -45.47 -25.17 -0.94
CA ALA A 79 -44.42 -26.08 -0.51
C ALA A 79 -43.31 -26.16 -1.57
N MET A 80 -42.06 -26.27 -1.11
CA MET A 80 -40.90 -26.50 -1.95
C MET A 80 -40.96 -27.87 -2.62
N THR A 81 -40.30 -28.00 -3.78
CA THR A 81 -40.14 -29.32 -4.40
C THR A 81 -39.31 -30.25 -3.51
N PRO A 82 -39.57 -31.57 -3.50
CA PRO A 82 -38.82 -32.53 -2.67
C PRO A 82 -37.31 -32.49 -2.93
N GLU A 83 -36.89 -32.24 -4.17
CA GLU A 83 -35.47 -32.11 -4.53
C GLU A 83 -34.83 -30.86 -3.90
N ARG A 84 -35.58 -29.75 -3.83
CA ARG A 84 -35.11 -28.51 -3.19
C ARG A 84 -34.98 -28.69 -1.68
N LEU A 85 -35.97 -29.31 -1.04
CA LEU A 85 -35.94 -29.58 0.41
C LEU A 85 -34.70 -30.42 0.78
N ARG A 86 -34.45 -31.52 0.07
CA ARG A 86 -33.26 -32.37 0.31
C ARG A 86 -31.95 -31.60 0.16
N ARG A 87 -31.82 -30.75 -0.87
CA ARG A 87 -30.61 -29.92 -1.04
C ARG A 87 -30.43 -28.93 0.12
N VAL A 88 -31.50 -28.27 0.56
CA VAL A 88 -31.44 -27.32 1.68
C VAL A 88 -31.01 -28.03 2.98
N GLU A 89 -31.57 -29.20 3.26
CA GLU A 89 -31.16 -30.02 4.42
C GLU A 89 -29.69 -30.46 4.34
N GLU A 90 -29.23 -30.89 3.17
CA GLU A 90 -27.82 -31.26 2.94
C GLU A 90 -26.87 -30.07 3.08
N LEU A 91 -27.29 -28.87 2.63
CA LEU A 91 -26.53 -27.64 2.79
C LEU A 91 -26.40 -27.24 4.26
N ILE A 92 -27.48 -27.32 5.05
CA ILE A 92 -27.45 -27.03 6.49
C ILE A 92 -26.43 -27.96 7.17
N LYS A 93 -26.47 -29.26 6.86
CA LYS A 93 -25.54 -30.24 7.41
C LYS A 93 -24.09 -29.91 7.03
N THR A 94 -23.84 -29.66 5.73
CA THR A 94 -22.49 -29.39 5.21
C THR A 94 -21.91 -28.09 5.79
N LEU A 95 -22.72 -27.03 5.90
CA LEU A 95 -22.31 -25.77 6.52
C LEU A 95 -21.99 -25.96 8.02
N GLY A 96 -22.76 -26.79 8.73
CA GLY A 96 -22.50 -27.16 10.12
C GLY A 96 -21.15 -27.86 10.29
N GLU A 97 -20.90 -28.90 9.48
CA GLU A 97 -19.62 -29.63 9.48
C GLU A 97 -18.43 -28.71 9.13
N MET A 98 -18.61 -27.79 8.16
CA MET A 98 -17.59 -26.81 7.80
C MET A 98 -17.30 -25.82 8.92
N LYS A 99 -18.33 -25.37 9.65
CA LYS A 99 -18.18 -24.46 10.81
C LYS A 99 -17.33 -25.10 11.90
N GLU A 100 -17.60 -26.36 12.25
CA GLU A 100 -16.82 -27.11 13.25
C GLU A 100 -15.38 -27.37 12.79
N ALA A 101 -15.19 -27.71 11.51
CA ALA A 101 -13.87 -27.90 10.93
C ALA A 101 -13.04 -26.61 10.93
N LEU A 102 -13.66 -25.46 10.65
CA LEU A 102 -13.01 -24.14 10.68
C LEU A 102 -12.44 -23.85 12.08
N ALA A 103 -13.25 -24.05 13.13
CA ALA A 103 -12.83 -23.80 14.51
C ALA A 103 -11.63 -24.64 14.96
N THR A 104 -11.47 -25.85 14.39
CA THR A 104 -10.45 -26.81 14.83
C THR A 104 -9.14 -26.72 14.03
N ARG A 105 -9.21 -26.51 12.71
CA ARG A 105 -8.04 -26.61 11.81
C ARG A 105 -7.31 -25.29 11.53
N LEU A 106 -7.97 -24.14 11.68
CA LEU A 106 -7.35 -22.83 11.39
C LEU A 106 -6.27 -22.42 12.37
N LEU A 107 -6.16 -23.12 13.50
CA LEU A 107 -5.05 -22.98 14.44
C LEU A 107 -3.71 -23.50 13.87
N THR A 108 -3.72 -24.20 12.73
CA THR A 108 -2.51 -24.67 12.04
C THR A 108 -2.28 -23.78 10.81
N SER A 109 -1.30 -22.88 10.89
CA SER A 109 -0.95 -21.93 9.83
C SER A 109 -0.54 -22.66 8.54
N ALA A 110 -1.05 -22.20 7.38
CA ALA A 110 -0.59 -22.67 6.08
C ALA A 110 0.63 -21.85 5.66
N ALA A 111 1.79 -22.26 6.16
CA ALA A 111 3.07 -21.64 5.86
C ALA A 111 4.04 -22.65 5.23
N ALA A 112 4.87 -22.16 4.32
CA ALA A 112 6.02 -22.89 3.76
C ALA A 112 7.28 -22.04 3.90
N GLU A 113 8.44 -22.69 3.96
CA GLU A 113 9.75 -22.02 3.89
C GLU A 113 10.20 -21.99 2.42
N ILE A 114 10.91 -20.95 2.00
CA ILE A 114 11.36 -20.77 0.60
C ILE A 114 12.32 -21.87 0.14
N GLU A 115 12.93 -22.59 1.08
CA GLU A 115 13.81 -23.73 0.86
C GLU A 115 13.05 -24.96 0.32
N THR A 116 11.77 -25.13 0.67
CA THR A 116 10.89 -26.22 0.16
C THR A 116 10.73 -26.13 -1.35
N ASP A 117 10.67 -27.23 -2.10
CA ASP A 117 10.62 -27.20 -3.57
C ASP A 117 9.54 -26.27 -4.16
N GLU A 118 9.85 -25.63 -5.29
CA GLU A 118 8.92 -24.67 -5.92
C GLU A 118 7.57 -25.31 -6.29
N GLN A 119 7.58 -26.53 -6.84
CA GLN A 119 6.34 -27.21 -7.25
C GLN A 119 5.53 -27.65 -6.04
N GLU A 120 6.20 -28.04 -4.96
CA GLU A 120 5.57 -28.40 -3.69
C GLU A 120 4.87 -27.19 -3.06
N ILE A 121 5.53 -26.02 -3.01
CA ILE A 121 4.91 -24.77 -2.53
C ILE A 121 3.66 -24.44 -3.34
N LEU A 122 3.73 -24.53 -4.68
CA LEU A 122 2.59 -24.22 -5.54
C LEU A 122 1.43 -25.20 -5.31
N ALA A 123 1.72 -26.50 -5.14
CA ALA A 123 0.70 -27.51 -4.86
C ALA A 123 0.00 -27.29 -3.51
N LEU A 124 0.78 -26.99 -2.45
CA LEU A 124 0.24 -26.69 -1.12
C LEU A 124 -0.62 -25.42 -1.14
N ALA A 125 -0.17 -24.38 -1.84
CA ALA A 125 -0.94 -23.16 -2.00
C ALA A 125 -2.25 -23.41 -2.76
N GLU A 126 -2.20 -24.16 -3.86
CA GLU A 126 -3.40 -24.49 -4.64
C GLU A 126 -4.40 -25.33 -3.84
N GLU A 127 -3.93 -26.32 -3.06
CA GLU A 127 -4.79 -27.10 -2.17
C GLU A 127 -5.44 -26.21 -1.10
N HIS A 128 -4.65 -25.34 -0.47
CA HIS A 128 -5.14 -24.39 0.54
C HIS A 128 -6.27 -23.52 0.00
N PHE A 129 -6.07 -22.88 -1.16
CA PHE A 129 -7.10 -22.00 -1.73
C PHE A 129 -8.31 -22.78 -2.27
N ASN A 130 -8.11 -23.96 -2.86
CA ASN A 130 -9.23 -24.80 -3.31
C ASN A 130 -10.08 -25.33 -2.16
N ARG A 131 -9.50 -25.53 -0.97
CA ARG A 131 -10.26 -25.84 0.24
C ARG A 131 -11.23 -24.72 0.60
N PHE A 132 -10.78 -23.47 0.60
CA PHE A 132 -11.66 -22.31 0.84
C PHE A 132 -12.63 -22.07 -0.32
N ALA A 133 -12.24 -22.38 -1.56
CA ALA A 133 -13.18 -22.32 -2.69
C ALA A 133 -14.40 -23.23 -2.47
N ARG A 134 -14.23 -24.41 -1.86
CA ARG A 134 -15.37 -25.29 -1.50
C ARG A 134 -16.29 -24.66 -0.46
N VAL A 135 -15.73 -23.93 0.50
CA VAL A 135 -16.48 -23.18 1.51
C VAL A 135 -17.34 -22.10 0.84
N PHE A 136 -16.73 -21.20 0.07
CA PHE A 136 -17.45 -20.11 -0.60
C PHE A 136 -18.47 -20.63 -1.63
N ARG A 137 -18.15 -21.73 -2.31
CA ARG A 137 -19.12 -22.42 -3.18
C ARG A 137 -20.39 -22.78 -2.42
N THR A 138 -20.24 -23.37 -1.24
CA THR A 138 -21.37 -23.83 -0.42
C THR A 138 -22.22 -22.65 0.06
N VAL A 139 -21.58 -21.55 0.47
CA VAL A 139 -22.27 -20.29 0.83
C VAL A 139 -23.01 -19.70 -0.36
N ARG A 140 -22.42 -19.65 -1.55
CA ARG A 140 -23.10 -19.15 -2.76
C ARG A 140 -24.31 -19.99 -3.13
N ILE A 141 -24.22 -21.32 -3.02
CA ILE A 141 -25.36 -22.22 -3.24
C ILE A 141 -26.46 -21.94 -2.21
N ALA A 142 -26.12 -21.79 -0.93
CA ALA A 142 -27.07 -21.43 0.13
C ALA A 142 -27.79 -20.11 -0.19
N GLN A 143 -27.06 -19.06 -0.60
CA GLN A 143 -27.64 -17.78 -1.00
C GLN A 143 -28.57 -17.89 -2.22
N LEU A 144 -28.24 -18.73 -3.20
CA LEU A 144 -29.11 -18.98 -4.36
C LEU A 144 -30.40 -19.70 -3.98
N GLU A 145 -30.31 -20.67 -3.06
CA GLU A 145 -31.47 -21.40 -2.54
C GLU A 145 -32.37 -20.50 -1.69
N LEU A 146 -31.81 -19.66 -0.83
CA LEU A 146 -32.55 -18.68 -0.02
C LEU A 146 -33.33 -17.69 -0.90
N ARG A 147 -32.73 -17.24 -2.00
CA ARG A 147 -33.37 -16.34 -2.97
C ARG A 147 -34.34 -17.06 -3.92
N GLY A 148 -34.44 -18.40 -3.86
CA GLY A 148 -35.24 -19.20 -4.78
C GLY A 148 -34.78 -19.11 -6.24
N LYS A 149 -33.52 -18.74 -6.48
CA LYS A 149 -32.94 -18.57 -7.83
C LYS A 149 -32.10 -19.76 -8.29
N TYR A 150 -32.05 -20.83 -7.49
CA TYR A 150 -31.26 -22.00 -7.81
C TYR A 150 -31.89 -22.84 -8.94
N ASP A 151 -31.27 -22.80 -10.12
CA ASP A 151 -31.49 -23.74 -11.22
C ASP A 151 -30.39 -24.82 -11.25
N SER A 152 -30.77 -26.09 -11.08
CA SER A 152 -29.83 -27.23 -11.12
C SER A 152 -29.12 -27.39 -12.47
N ARG A 153 -29.78 -27.08 -13.59
CA ARG A 153 -29.18 -27.27 -14.93
C ARG A 153 -28.00 -26.34 -15.16
N ILE A 154 -28.05 -25.14 -14.57
CA ILE A 154 -27.04 -24.09 -14.73
C ILE A 154 -26.04 -24.17 -13.59
N HIS A 155 -26.51 -24.13 -12.34
CA HIS A 155 -25.64 -23.98 -11.18
C HIS A 155 -24.84 -25.24 -10.84
N ASP A 156 -25.36 -26.45 -11.08
CA ASP A 156 -24.60 -27.68 -10.80
C ASP A 156 -23.32 -27.72 -11.67
N ARG A 157 -23.42 -27.35 -12.95
CA ARG A 157 -22.27 -27.33 -13.88
C ARG A 157 -21.22 -26.30 -13.47
N VAL A 158 -21.66 -25.12 -13.03
CA VAL A 158 -20.77 -24.04 -12.54
C VAL A 158 -20.09 -24.46 -11.24
N CYS A 159 -20.84 -25.03 -10.29
CA CYS A 159 -20.34 -25.46 -8.99
C CYS A 159 -19.36 -26.64 -9.08
N THR A 160 -19.52 -27.54 -10.05
CA THR A 160 -18.63 -28.69 -10.24
C THR A 160 -17.20 -28.25 -10.63
N ARG A 161 -17.07 -27.15 -11.37
CA ARG A 161 -15.78 -26.59 -11.82
C ARG A 161 -15.27 -25.44 -10.96
N PHE A 162 -15.89 -25.22 -9.80
CA PHE A 162 -15.55 -24.11 -8.93
C PHE A 162 -14.22 -24.38 -8.21
N THR A 163 -13.24 -23.52 -8.48
CA THR A 163 -11.90 -23.48 -7.92
C THR A 163 -11.63 -22.09 -7.37
N TRP A 164 -10.48 -21.91 -6.73
CA TRP A 164 -10.07 -20.62 -6.17
C TRP A 164 -10.06 -19.48 -7.20
N ARG A 165 -9.87 -19.79 -8.49
CA ARG A 165 -9.83 -18.80 -9.59
C ARG A 165 -11.15 -18.08 -9.82
N GLN A 166 -12.28 -18.58 -9.30
CA GLN A 166 -13.58 -17.90 -9.41
C GLN A 166 -14.03 -17.22 -8.11
N LEU A 167 -13.13 -17.15 -7.12
CA LEU A 167 -13.34 -16.30 -5.95
C LEU A 167 -13.27 -14.83 -6.35
N SER A 168 -14.20 -14.05 -5.82
CA SER A 168 -14.19 -12.60 -5.95
C SER A 168 -13.06 -11.99 -5.10
N PRO A 169 -12.62 -10.77 -5.39
CA PRO A 169 -11.62 -10.09 -4.56
C PRO A 169 -12.02 -9.98 -3.09
N ALA A 170 -13.31 -9.80 -2.78
CA ALA A 170 -13.79 -9.72 -1.40
C ALA A 170 -13.70 -11.09 -0.67
N GLU A 171 -14.03 -12.18 -1.36
CA GLU A 171 -13.87 -13.53 -0.80
C GLU A 171 -12.39 -13.87 -0.62
N LEU A 172 -11.51 -13.48 -1.57
CA LEU A 172 -10.07 -13.66 -1.45
C LEU A 172 -9.46 -12.87 -0.29
N ARG A 173 -9.91 -11.64 -0.03
CA ARG A 173 -9.49 -10.86 1.16
C ARG A 173 -9.91 -11.53 2.47
N SER A 174 -11.02 -12.26 2.45
CA SER A 174 -11.54 -13.01 3.59
C SER A 174 -10.90 -14.40 3.72
N CYS A 175 -10.15 -14.86 2.72
CA CYS A 175 -9.40 -16.11 2.80
C CYS A 175 -8.15 -15.92 3.66
N PRO A 176 -7.88 -16.83 4.59
CA PRO A 176 -6.56 -17.02 5.17
C PRO A 176 -5.41 -16.94 4.14
N PRO A 177 -4.39 -16.11 4.34
CA PRO A 177 -3.26 -16.05 3.43
C PRO A 177 -2.45 -17.35 3.46
N PHE A 178 -1.85 -17.70 2.33
CA PHE A 178 -0.81 -18.73 2.26
C PHE A 178 0.55 -18.04 2.31
N LEU A 179 1.34 -18.31 3.35
CA LEU A 179 2.58 -17.58 3.62
C LEU A 179 3.80 -18.39 3.17
N VAL A 180 4.71 -17.75 2.46
CA VAL A 180 6.04 -18.28 2.16
C VAL A 180 7.05 -17.42 2.89
N MET A 181 7.71 -18.00 3.88
CA MET A 181 8.77 -17.34 4.63
C MET A 181 10.07 -17.41 3.83
N ALA A 182 10.70 -16.27 3.59
CA ALA A 182 11.95 -16.19 2.85
C ALA A 182 12.92 -15.25 3.59
N ARG A 183 14.11 -15.73 3.94
CA ARG A 183 15.17 -14.84 4.41
C ARG A 183 15.96 -14.34 3.21
N LEU A 184 15.83 -13.04 2.90
CA LEU A 184 16.40 -12.41 1.70
C LEU A 184 17.31 -11.25 2.10
N ASP A 185 18.52 -11.56 2.56
CA ASP A 185 19.46 -10.51 2.98
C ASP A 185 20.09 -9.73 1.81
N GLY A 186 19.85 -10.13 0.56
CA GLY A 186 20.30 -9.41 -0.62
C GLY A 186 19.32 -9.49 -1.80
N ASP A 187 19.56 -8.64 -2.80
CA ASP A 187 18.64 -8.44 -3.93
C ASP A 187 19.01 -9.29 -5.17
N SER A 188 19.75 -10.37 -4.99
CA SER A 188 20.09 -11.31 -6.06
C SER A 188 20.20 -12.74 -5.56
N GLY A 189 20.08 -13.70 -6.47
CA GLY A 189 20.32 -15.12 -6.17
C GLY A 189 19.13 -16.04 -6.42
N PRO A 190 19.28 -17.33 -6.06
CA PRO A 190 18.31 -18.37 -6.39
C PRO A 190 16.97 -18.20 -5.65
N GLN A 191 16.99 -17.74 -4.40
CA GLN A 191 15.77 -17.52 -3.61
C GLN A 191 14.90 -16.40 -4.22
N LEU A 192 15.48 -15.28 -4.63
CA LEU A 192 14.74 -14.20 -5.30
C LEU A 192 14.13 -14.66 -6.62
N ARG A 193 14.86 -15.42 -7.44
CA ARG A 193 14.32 -15.99 -8.69
C ARG A 193 13.10 -16.87 -8.42
N LYS A 194 13.17 -17.71 -7.40
CA LYS A 194 12.05 -18.57 -6.98
C LYS A 194 10.86 -17.75 -6.51
N VAL A 195 11.09 -16.71 -5.70
CA VAL A 195 10.05 -15.75 -5.30
C VAL A 195 9.37 -15.15 -6.53
N MET A 196 10.14 -14.71 -7.54
CA MET A 196 9.57 -14.19 -8.78
C MET A 196 8.71 -15.23 -9.51
N THR A 197 9.14 -16.49 -9.60
CA THR A 197 8.33 -17.57 -10.21
C THR A 197 7.02 -17.80 -9.45
N LEU A 198 7.07 -17.85 -8.11
CA LEU A 198 5.90 -18.01 -7.26
C LEU A 198 4.88 -16.87 -7.47
N LEU A 199 5.36 -15.63 -7.56
CA LEU A 199 4.50 -14.46 -7.81
C LEU A 199 3.88 -14.47 -9.21
N GLN A 200 4.62 -14.96 -10.22
CA GLN A 200 4.12 -15.10 -11.59
C GLN A 200 3.03 -16.16 -11.75
N SER A 201 2.89 -17.09 -10.79
CA SER A 201 1.78 -18.06 -10.80
C SER A 201 0.39 -17.40 -10.74
N GLY A 202 0.33 -16.16 -10.25
CA GLY A 202 -0.91 -15.40 -10.05
C GLY A 202 -1.75 -15.90 -8.86
N MET A 203 -1.29 -16.91 -8.12
CA MET A 203 -1.92 -17.31 -6.88
C MET A 203 -1.72 -16.23 -5.81
N PRO A 204 -2.68 -16.01 -4.89
CA PRO A 204 -2.57 -15.00 -3.85
C PRO A 204 -1.63 -15.42 -2.70
N ILE A 205 -0.43 -15.90 -3.06
CA ILE A 205 0.66 -16.27 -2.15
C ILE A 205 1.28 -15.00 -1.57
N LYS A 206 1.57 -15.02 -0.27
CA LYS A 206 2.25 -13.94 0.45
C LYS A 206 3.67 -14.35 0.75
N VAL A 207 4.65 -13.69 0.14
CA VAL A 207 6.06 -13.91 0.45
C VAL A 207 6.48 -12.93 1.53
N ALA A 208 6.76 -13.42 2.74
CA ALA A 208 7.37 -12.63 3.80
C ALA A 208 8.89 -12.66 3.64
N ALA A 209 9.43 -11.60 3.05
CA ALA A 209 10.85 -11.41 2.82
C ALA A 209 11.50 -10.78 4.07
N LEU A 210 12.12 -11.61 4.91
CA LEU A 210 12.82 -11.18 6.11
C LEU A 210 14.23 -10.71 5.75
N ARG A 211 14.54 -9.43 6.01
CA ARG A 211 15.86 -8.83 5.77
C ARG A 211 16.51 -8.48 7.11
N SER A 212 17.59 -9.15 7.45
CA SER A 212 18.36 -8.90 8.68
C SER A 212 19.60 -8.03 8.42
N ARG A 213 20.12 -8.06 7.18
CA ARG A 213 21.25 -7.28 6.70
C ARG A 213 20.85 -6.42 5.51
N LEU A 214 21.48 -5.25 5.40
CA LEU A 214 21.23 -4.27 4.33
C LEU A 214 22.48 -4.01 3.48
N ARG A 215 23.52 -4.83 3.66
CA ARG A 215 24.72 -4.82 2.82
C ARG A 215 24.44 -5.55 1.51
N ASP A 216 24.50 -4.83 0.40
CA ASP A 216 24.42 -5.43 -0.91
C ASP A 216 25.80 -5.92 -1.40
N VAL A 217 25.80 -7.06 -2.08
CA VAL A 217 27.00 -7.61 -2.74
C VAL A 217 27.20 -6.87 -4.05
N HIS A 218 28.00 -5.82 -4.04
CA HIS A 218 28.30 -5.02 -5.23
C HIS A 218 29.51 -5.59 -5.99
N SER A 219 29.42 -5.67 -7.32
CA SER A 219 30.62 -5.85 -8.13
C SER A 219 31.26 -4.48 -8.37
N THR A 220 32.48 -4.28 -7.89
CA THR A 220 33.23 -3.02 -8.09
C THR A 220 33.61 -2.75 -9.55
N SER A 221 33.14 -3.57 -10.50
CA SER A 221 33.52 -3.54 -11.90
C SER A 221 32.65 -2.62 -12.78
N VAL A 222 31.53 -2.10 -12.28
CA VAL A 222 30.60 -1.26 -13.06
C VAL A 222 30.66 0.19 -12.58
N ASP A 223 30.67 1.12 -13.52
CA ASP A 223 30.77 2.56 -13.26
C ASP A 223 29.64 3.00 -12.31
N ALA A 224 29.98 3.66 -11.20
CA ALA A 224 29.03 4.00 -10.12
C ALA A 224 27.90 4.95 -10.54
N GLY A 225 27.89 5.43 -11.79
CA GLY A 225 26.93 6.43 -12.27
C GLY A 225 25.54 5.88 -12.65
N VAL A 226 25.38 4.57 -12.87
CA VAL A 226 24.08 3.97 -13.19
C VAL A 226 23.96 2.61 -12.50
N PRO A 227 23.00 2.41 -11.58
CA PRO A 227 22.73 1.10 -10.99
C PRO A 227 22.41 0.06 -12.07
N CYS A 228 23.10 -1.07 -12.06
CA CYS A 228 22.87 -2.19 -12.97
C CYS A 228 22.16 -3.38 -12.28
N THR A 229 21.84 -3.24 -11.01
CA THR A 229 21.25 -4.26 -10.14
C THR A 229 19.76 -3.99 -9.95
N MET A 230 18.97 -5.06 -9.93
CA MET A 230 17.60 -5.00 -9.46
C MET A 230 17.61 -4.80 -7.95
N THR A 231 16.73 -3.95 -7.42
CA THR A 231 16.43 -3.91 -5.98
C THR A 231 15.00 -4.40 -5.74
N MET A 232 14.73 -4.90 -4.53
CA MET A 232 13.41 -5.42 -4.17
C MET A 232 12.29 -4.38 -4.35
N GLU A 233 12.54 -3.12 -4.05
CA GLU A 233 11.59 -2.00 -4.16
C GLU A 233 11.19 -1.70 -5.61
N THR A 234 12.00 -2.12 -6.58
CA THR A 234 11.68 -1.97 -8.01
C THR A 234 10.86 -3.14 -8.56
N LEU A 235 10.60 -4.19 -7.77
CA LEU A 235 9.80 -5.35 -8.17
C LEU A 235 8.44 -4.97 -8.80
N PRO A 236 7.69 -3.97 -8.30
CA PRO A 236 6.41 -3.56 -8.91
C PRO A 236 6.53 -3.09 -10.38
N LEU A 237 7.69 -2.60 -10.80
CA LEU A 237 7.93 -2.20 -12.19
C LEU A 237 7.93 -3.41 -13.13
N ALA A 238 8.43 -4.56 -12.65
CA ALA A 238 8.46 -5.81 -13.40
C ALA A 238 7.17 -6.62 -13.24
N LEU A 239 6.58 -6.63 -12.04
CA LEU A 239 5.42 -7.44 -11.68
C LEU A 239 4.24 -6.58 -11.23
N ARG A 240 3.67 -5.80 -12.15
CA ARG A 240 2.58 -4.84 -11.86
C ARG A 240 1.34 -5.44 -11.19
N GLY A 241 1.10 -6.74 -11.32
CA GLY A 241 -0.05 -7.43 -10.72
C GLY A 241 0.16 -7.85 -9.26
N VAL A 242 1.35 -7.64 -8.70
CA VAL A 242 1.76 -8.09 -7.36
C VAL A 242 1.63 -6.93 -6.37
N TYR A 243 1.05 -7.19 -5.21
CA TYR A 243 1.06 -6.24 -4.09
C TYR A 243 2.46 -6.21 -3.46
N PHE A 244 3.02 -5.04 -3.21
CA PHE A 244 4.33 -4.92 -2.58
C PHE A 244 4.25 -4.00 -1.37
N VAL A 245 4.82 -4.45 -0.25
CA VAL A 245 5.04 -3.60 0.91
C VAL A 245 6.43 -3.87 1.46
N GLN A 246 7.20 -2.81 1.62
CA GLN A 246 8.42 -2.78 2.40
C GLN A 246 8.18 -1.95 3.65
N THR A 247 8.30 -2.56 4.82
CA THR A 247 7.99 -1.90 6.09
C THR A 247 8.82 -2.44 7.27
N CYS A 248 8.89 -1.69 8.36
CA CYS A 248 9.57 -2.10 9.58
C CYS A 248 8.96 -1.41 10.81
N VAL A 249 9.41 -1.80 12.01
CA VAL A 249 8.90 -1.26 13.29
C VAL A 249 9.02 0.26 13.45
N ALA A 250 9.87 0.92 12.65
CA ALA A 250 10.00 2.38 12.67
C ALA A 250 8.84 3.10 11.96
N ALA A 251 8.03 2.40 11.16
CA ALA A 251 6.85 2.98 10.53
C ALA A 251 5.68 3.07 11.52
N SER A 252 5.02 4.23 11.60
CA SER A 252 3.86 4.44 12.48
C SER A 252 2.70 3.50 12.17
N ASP A 253 2.50 3.16 10.90
CA ASP A 253 1.42 2.30 10.42
C ASP A 253 1.86 0.84 10.18
N PHE A 254 2.94 0.38 10.82
CA PHE A 254 3.54 -0.94 10.58
C PHE A 254 2.53 -2.10 10.60
N GLU A 255 1.71 -2.19 11.65
CA GLU A 255 0.72 -3.28 11.80
C GLU A 255 -0.37 -3.23 10.73
N LYS A 256 -0.84 -2.02 10.41
CA LYS A 256 -1.83 -1.79 9.35
C LYS A 256 -1.28 -2.20 7.98
N GLN A 257 -0.06 -1.80 7.67
CA GLN A 257 0.61 -2.12 6.41
C GLN A 257 0.83 -3.64 6.25
N LEU A 258 1.20 -4.31 7.35
CA LEU A 258 1.34 -5.76 7.38
C LEU A 258 0.00 -6.46 7.16
N PHE A 259 -1.05 -6.01 7.83
CA PHE A 259 -2.41 -6.52 7.67
C PHE A 259 -2.92 -6.36 6.22
N GLU A 260 -2.77 -5.18 5.63
CA GLU A 260 -3.18 -4.91 4.25
C GLU A 260 -2.40 -5.79 3.26
N GLY A 261 -1.10 -5.96 3.46
CA GLY A 261 -0.28 -6.84 2.61
C GLY A 261 -0.66 -8.32 2.70
N LEU A 262 -0.96 -8.81 3.91
CA LEU A 262 -1.41 -10.18 4.15
C LEU A 262 -2.80 -10.44 3.57
N THR A 263 -3.71 -9.46 3.61
CA THR A 263 -5.09 -9.61 3.16
C THR A 263 -5.33 -9.23 1.71
N ALA A 264 -4.39 -8.58 1.03
CA ALA A 264 -4.57 -8.19 -0.37
C ALA A 264 -4.94 -9.41 -1.26
N PRO A 265 -5.91 -9.31 -2.20
CA PRO A 265 -6.41 -10.44 -2.97
C PRO A 265 -5.51 -10.78 -4.18
N ARG A 266 -4.20 -10.62 -4.01
CA ARG A 266 -3.18 -10.73 -5.05
C ARG A 266 -1.94 -11.44 -4.52
N PRO A 267 -1.11 -12.04 -5.39
CA PRO A 267 0.26 -12.37 -5.00
C PRO A 267 0.91 -11.14 -4.37
N GLY A 268 1.67 -11.32 -3.30
CA GLY A 268 2.26 -10.19 -2.59
C GLY A 268 3.62 -10.48 -2.01
N VAL A 269 4.45 -9.45 -1.92
CA VAL A 269 5.72 -9.48 -1.19
C VAL A 269 5.65 -8.49 -0.03
N ILE A 270 5.98 -8.98 1.16
CA ILE A 270 6.05 -8.23 2.40
C ILE A 270 7.51 -8.27 2.84
N SER A 271 8.27 -7.25 2.44
CA SER A 271 9.67 -7.04 2.81
C SER A 271 9.72 -6.40 4.20
N VAL A 272 10.28 -7.12 5.16
CA VAL A 272 10.32 -6.69 6.56
C VAL A 272 11.75 -6.73 7.08
N LEU A 273 12.22 -5.57 7.57
CA LEU A 273 13.48 -5.52 8.30
C LEU A 273 13.28 -6.28 9.62
N CYS A 274 14.11 -7.29 9.88
CA CYS A 274 13.99 -8.13 11.06
C CYS A 274 15.18 -7.98 12.00
N GLN A 275 14.89 -8.19 13.28
CA GLN A 275 15.86 -8.30 14.37
C GLN A 275 16.86 -9.44 14.08
N ARG A 276 18.13 -9.22 14.39
CA ARG A 276 19.19 -10.26 14.32
C ARG A 276 19.14 -11.16 15.55
N ASP A 277 19.72 -12.35 15.45
CA ASP A 277 19.65 -13.36 16.53
C ASP A 277 20.30 -12.88 17.84
N ASP A 278 21.28 -11.99 17.75
CA ASP A 278 22.06 -11.43 18.86
C ASP A 278 21.72 -9.96 19.20
N GLU A 279 20.64 -9.42 18.62
CA GLU A 279 20.27 -8.02 18.77
C GLU A 279 19.15 -7.83 19.80
N GLU A 280 19.30 -6.87 20.72
CA GLU A 280 18.23 -6.51 21.66
C GLU A 280 17.10 -5.74 20.96
N GLN A 281 15.86 -5.82 21.45
CA GLN A 281 14.71 -5.14 20.85
C GLN A 281 14.89 -3.62 20.74
N SER A 282 15.47 -2.98 21.76
CA SER A 282 15.76 -1.53 21.79
C SER A 282 16.80 -1.15 20.72
N ALA A 283 17.85 -1.94 20.58
CA ALA A 283 18.87 -1.78 19.55
C ALA A 283 18.29 -1.98 18.14
N PHE A 284 17.42 -2.97 17.96
CA PHE A 284 16.70 -3.21 16.71
C PHE A 284 15.81 -2.04 16.31
N GLN A 285 15.04 -1.49 17.25
CA GLN A 285 14.20 -0.32 16.98
C GLN A 285 15.05 0.87 16.53
N ALA A 286 16.14 1.18 17.24
CA ALA A 286 17.05 2.25 16.86
C ALA A 286 17.72 2.00 15.48
N ARG A 287 18.06 0.74 15.16
CA ARG A 287 18.58 0.36 13.84
C ARG A 287 17.55 0.57 12.73
N ALA A 288 16.30 0.16 12.96
CA ALA A 288 15.21 0.34 12.00
C ALA A 288 14.94 1.82 11.72
N GLU A 289 14.93 2.67 12.75
CA GLU A 289 14.80 4.12 12.60
C GLU A 289 15.93 4.71 11.76
N ARG A 290 17.20 4.36 12.06
CA ARG A 290 18.35 4.78 11.24
C ARG A 290 18.25 4.27 9.80
N ALA A 291 17.82 3.03 9.59
CA ALA A 291 17.71 2.44 8.25
C ALA A 291 16.69 3.19 7.36
N VAL A 292 15.53 3.56 7.91
CA VAL A 292 14.51 4.34 7.19
C VAL A 292 15.02 5.77 6.91
N ARG A 293 15.63 6.42 7.91
CA ARG A 293 16.17 7.78 7.79
C ARG A 293 17.28 7.89 6.73
N ALA A 294 18.16 6.89 6.68
CA ALA A 294 19.27 6.83 5.73
C ALA A 294 18.87 6.37 4.32
N ARG A 295 17.59 6.07 4.08
CA ARG A 295 17.09 5.40 2.86
C ARG A 295 17.78 4.04 2.60
N ALA A 296 18.31 3.40 3.65
CA ALA A 296 18.85 2.04 3.58
C ALA A 296 17.72 1.01 3.42
N PHE A 297 16.56 1.30 4.03
CA PHE A 297 15.35 0.49 3.95
C PHE A 297 14.13 1.43 3.89
N PRO A 298 13.88 2.09 2.74
CA PRO A 298 12.76 3.01 2.62
C PRO A 298 11.44 2.25 2.74
N ILE A 299 10.45 2.87 3.40
CA ILE A 299 9.09 2.33 3.45
C ILE A 299 8.45 2.54 2.08
N CYS A 300 8.00 1.47 1.44
CA CYS A 300 7.46 1.55 0.10
C CYS A 300 6.26 0.63 -0.03
N ILE A 301 5.11 1.21 -0.37
CA ILE A 301 3.87 0.46 -0.60
C ILE A 301 3.53 0.59 -2.09
N TYR A 302 3.12 -0.51 -2.69
CA TYR A 302 2.51 -0.56 -4.00
C TYR A 302 1.28 -1.46 -3.94
N ASP A 303 0.11 -0.84 -4.07
CA ASP A 303 -1.17 -1.53 -4.17
C ASP A 303 -1.76 -1.36 -5.58
N PRO A 304 -1.72 -2.41 -6.43
CA PRO A 304 -2.26 -2.34 -7.78
C PRO A 304 -3.80 -2.21 -7.81
N ASP A 305 -4.51 -2.42 -6.70
CA ASP A 305 -5.95 -2.22 -6.61
C ASP A 305 -6.34 -0.80 -6.13
N ARG A 306 -5.37 0.04 -5.77
CA ARG A 306 -5.62 1.39 -5.23
C ARG A 306 -6.15 2.37 -6.28
N ASP A 307 -5.62 2.32 -7.50
CA ASP A 307 -6.00 3.19 -8.61
C ASP A 307 -5.70 2.49 -9.95
N GLU A 308 -6.33 2.94 -11.03
CA GLU A 308 -6.04 2.43 -12.39
C GLU A 308 -4.69 2.94 -12.92
N ARG A 309 -4.24 4.11 -12.46
CA ARG A 309 -2.98 4.73 -12.87
C ARG A 309 -1.84 4.23 -11.98
N PHE A 310 -0.88 3.54 -12.61
CA PHE A 310 0.28 2.94 -11.97
C PHE A 310 1.00 3.83 -10.94
N VAL A 311 1.19 5.12 -11.23
CA VAL A 311 1.87 6.08 -10.33
C VAL A 311 1.10 6.30 -9.03
N LEU A 312 -0.24 6.27 -9.08
CA LEU A 312 -1.11 6.46 -7.92
C LEU A 312 -1.24 5.20 -7.06
N CYS A 313 -0.67 4.08 -7.50
CA CYS A 313 -0.60 2.84 -6.73
C CYS A 313 0.53 2.86 -5.68
N PHE A 314 1.52 3.76 -5.81
CA PHE A 314 2.64 3.86 -4.88
C PHE A 314 2.34 4.77 -3.68
N ASP A 315 2.89 4.40 -2.53
CA ASP A 315 2.90 5.23 -1.32
C ASP A 315 4.28 5.25 -0.66
N LEU A 316 4.81 6.45 -0.44
CA LEU A 316 6.06 6.70 0.28
C LEU A 316 5.85 7.62 1.49
N SER A 317 4.61 7.95 1.85
CA SER A 317 4.29 8.94 2.89
C SER A 317 4.76 8.56 4.30
N SER A 318 4.97 7.26 4.55
CA SER A 318 5.47 6.75 5.84
C SER A 318 6.97 6.96 6.05
N ASN A 319 7.66 7.62 5.12
CA ASN A 319 9.07 7.97 5.26
C ASN A 319 9.24 9.39 5.83
N PRO A 320 10.29 9.66 6.64
CA PRO A 320 10.61 11.01 7.06
C PRO A 320 11.06 11.85 5.86
N SER A 321 10.58 13.09 5.77
CA SER A 321 10.90 14.07 4.70
C SER A 321 10.87 13.44 3.29
N PRO A 322 9.72 12.90 2.84
CA PRO A 322 9.66 12.09 1.63
C PRO A 322 9.91 12.89 0.34
N ASP A 323 9.87 14.22 0.41
CA ASP A 323 10.12 15.20 -0.64
C ASP A 323 11.60 15.60 -0.78
N THR A 324 12.45 15.24 0.20
CA THR A 324 13.89 15.53 0.16
C THR A 324 14.72 14.28 -0.16
N LEU A 325 15.90 14.50 -0.75
CA LEU A 325 16.84 13.40 -1.06
C LEU A 325 17.42 12.78 0.21
N TRP A 326 17.72 13.61 1.21
CA TRP A 326 18.30 13.21 2.48
C TRP A 326 17.45 13.71 3.64
N SER A 327 17.41 12.92 4.72
CA SER A 327 17.04 13.46 6.03
C SER A 327 18.25 14.19 6.63
N HIS A 328 18.06 15.01 7.65
CA HIS A 328 19.13 15.81 8.26
C HIS A 328 19.18 15.54 9.77
N ASP A 329 20.39 15.64 10.34
CA ASP A 329 20.65 15.65 11.77
C ASP A 329 21.27 16.99 12.17
N THR A 330 20.97 17.44 13.38
CA THR A 330 21.63 18.60 13.98
C THR A 330 22.78 18.10 14.85
N LEU A 331 24.01 18.30 14.38
CA LEU A 331 25.22 18.01 15.15
C LEU A 331 25.60 19.22 15.99
N SER A 332 25.48 19.10 17.30
CA SER A 332 25.93 20.12 18.25
C SER A 332 27.39 19.87 18.66
N ALA A 333 28.27 20.84 18.45
CA ALA A 333 29.66 20.83 18.90
C ALA A 333 30.00 22.13 19.63
N SER A 334 31.10 22.14 20.38
CA SER A 334 31.70 23.39 20.88
C SER A 334 32.79 23.87 19.91
N ASP A 335 32.76 25.13 19.51
CA ASP A 335 33.82 25.74 18.72
C ASP A 335 35.11 25.96 19.55
N VAL A 336 36.16 26.48 18.90
CA VAL A 336 37.46 26.77 19.53
C VAL A 336 37.35 27.81 20.66
N GLN A 337 36.22 28.54 20.75
CA GLN A 337 35.91 29.54 21.77
C GLN A 337 34.91 29.02 22.83
N GLY A 338 34.50 27.75 22.75
CA GLY A 338 33.56 27.12 23.67
C GLY A 338 32.09 27.50 23.44
N GLN A 339 31.73 28.10 22.30
CA GLN A 339 30.35 28.35 21.92
C GLN A 339 29.73 27.12 21.25
N ALA A 340 28.46 26.84 21.55
CA ALA A 340 27.72 25.78 20.89
C ALA A 340 27.48 26.16 19.43
N VAL A 341 28.02 25.36 18.51
CA VAL A 341 27.78 25.42 17.07
C VAL A 341 26.95 24.22 16.69
N GLU A 342 25.79 24.48 16.09
CA GLU A 342 24.93 23.47 15.49
C GLU A 342 25.19 23.44 13.98
N ASN A 343 25.49 22.25 13.45
CA ASN A 343 25.65 22.02 12.03
C ASN A 343 24.58 21.03 11.56
N GLU A 344 23.85 21.38 10.50
CA GLU A 344 22.97 20.41 9.83
C GLU A 344 23.81 19.47 8.96
N GLU A 345 23.75 18.17 9.24
CA GLU A 345 24.43 17.12 8.50
C GLU A 345 23.40 16.23 7.78
N PRO A 346 23.51 16.01 6.46
CA PRO A 346 22.66 15.06 5.75
C PRO A 346 22.89 13.62 6.21
N PHE A 347 21.84 12.94 6.66
CA PHE A 347 21.91 11.56 7.13
C PHE A 347 21.78 10.57 5.95
N THR A 348 22.92 10.11 5.45
CA THR A 348 23.05 9.21 4.29
C THR A 348 23.20 7.73 4.68
N PHE A 349 23.22 6.83 3.69
CA PHE A 349 23.54 5.41 3.92
C PHE A 349 24.88 5.17 4.63
N ALA A 350 25.90 6.01 4.38
CA ALA A 350 27.18 5.91 5.09
C ALA A 350 27.05 6.22 6.58
N HIS A 351 26.12 7.10 6.98
CA HIS A 351 25.83 7.36 8.39
C HIS A 351 25.18 6.15 9.05
N PHE A 352 24.25 5.48 8.37
CA PHE A 352 23.73 4.19 8.84
C PHE A 352 24.85 3.14 8.97
N ALA A 353 25.69 3.01 7.94
CA ALA A 353 26.82 2.08 7.91
C ALA A 353 27.82 2.31 9.06
N ALA A 354 28.00 3.54 9.53
CA ALA A 354 28.87 3.84 10.67
C ALA A 354 28.42 3.19 11.99
N PHE A 355 27.15 2.83 12.12
CA PHE A 355 26.60 2.11 13.27
C PHE A 355 26.51 0.60 13.06
N GLU A 356 26.98 0.10 11.91
CA GLU A 356 26.86 -1.30 11.51
C GLU A 356 28.23 -1.97 11.42
N SER A 357 28.45 -3.02 12.21
CA SER A 357 29.75 -3.70 12.30
C SER A 357 30.22 -4.30 10.96
N GLU A 358 29.29 -4.64 10.08
CA GLU A 358 29.55 -5.18 8.73
C GLU A 358 30.18 -4.16 7.75
N PHE A 359 30.25 -2.89 8.12
CA PHE A 359 30.88 -1.82 7.33
C PHE A 359 32.12 -1.22 8.00
N SER A 360 32.61 -1.83 9.09
CA SER A 360 33.75 -1.28 9.84
C SER A 360 35.03 -1.10 9.01
N GLU A 361 35.26 -1.96 8.01
CA GLU A 361 36.41 -1.85 7.07
C GLU A 361 36.22 -0.76 6.00
N GLU A 362 34.99 -0.28 5.81
CA GLU A 362 34.64 0.71 4.77
C GLU A 362 34.72 2.16 5.29
N LEU A 363 35.06 2.34 6.57
CA LEU A 363 35.14 3.63 7.25
C LEU A 363 36.47 3.74 7.99
N SER A 364 37.23 4.80 7.70
CA SER A 364 38.52 5.05 8.36
C SER A 364 38.59 6.47 8.94
N ASP A 365 39.52 6.70 9.86
CA ASP A 365 39.79 8.06 10.33
C ASP A 365 40.33 8.94 9.20
N ALA A 366 39.96 10.22 9.22
CA ALA A 366 40.48 11.19 8.28
C ALA A 366 41.99 11.44 8.54
N PRO A 367 42.83 11.53 7.48
CA PRO A 367 44.22 11.91 7.65
C PRO A 367 44.33 13.32 8.24
N ALA A 368 45.26 13.54 9.18
CA ALA A 368 45.37 14.79 9.94
C ALA A 368 45.53 16.06 9.09
N ASN A 369 46.08 15.96 7.87
CA ASN A 369 46.33 17.07 6.94
C ASN A 369 45.76 16.79 5.54
N ALA A 370 44.52 16.30 5.44
CA ALA A 370 43.89 16.01 4.15
C ALA A 370 43.18 17.24 3.55
N ASP A 371 43.86 17.97 2.67
CA ASP A 371 43.29 19.10 1.90
C ASP A 371 42.27 18.65 0.84
N ASN A 372 42.16 17.35 0.60
CA ASN A 372 41.33 16.74 -0.44
C ASN A 372 40.03 16.10 0.10
N LEU A 373 39.67 16.39 1.35
CA LEU A 373 38.41 15.98 1.94
C LEU A 373 37.23 16.71 1.29
N VAL A 374 36.19 15.96 0.95
CA VAL A 374 34.94 16.46 0.37
C VAL A 374 33.78 15.81 1.10
N SER A 375 32.72 16.55 1.43
CA SER A 375 31.51 15.95 1.99
C SER A 375 31.02 14.82 1.08
N LEU A 376 30.55 13.72 1.65
CA LEU A 376 30.03 12.62 0.86
C LEU A 376 28.93 13.08 -0.11
N THR A 377 28.04 13.98 0.29
CA THR A 377 26.98 14.50 -0.59
C THR A 377 27.55 15.19 -1.82
N ASP A 378 28.52 16.08 -1.62
CA ASP A 378 29.17 16.82 -2.71
C ASP A 378 29.95 15.85 -3.61
N TYR A 379 30.64 14.88 -3.01
CA TYR A 379 31.38 13.85 -3.74
C TYR A 379 30.48 13.02 -4.66
N LEU A 380 29.25 12.72 -4.24
CA LEU A 380 28.27 11.98 -5.04
C LEU A 380 27.81 12.77 -6.27
N GLU A 381 27.79 14.11 -6.21
CA GLU A 381 27.44 14.98 -7.35
C GLU A 381 28.59 15.13 -8.36
N LEU A 382 29.84 14.86 -7.95
CA LEU A 382 31.00 14.95 -8.82
C LEU A 382 30.97 13.88 -9.93
N THR A 383 31.44 14.27 -11.12
CA THR A 383 31.73 13.34 -12.21
C THR A 383 32.94 12.44 -11.86
N ARG A 384 33.07 11.31 -12.55
CA ARG A 384 34.19 10.37 -12.36
C ARG A 384 35.58 11.03 -12.42
N ARG A 385 35.77 12.03 -13.30
CA ARG A 385 37.03 12.77 -13.42
C ARG A 385 37.28 13.70 -12.25
N GLN A 386 36.22 14.31 -11.70
CA GLN A 386 36.31 15.24 -10.56
C GLN A 386 36.52 14.50 -9.24
N ARG A 387 36.14 13.22 -9.16
CA ARG A 387 36.34 12.36 -7.97
C ARG A 387 37.81 11.92 -7.79
N VAL A 388 38.64 12.03 -8.83
CA VAL A 388 40.07 11.66 -8.76
C VAL A 388 40.74 12.48 -7.65
N GLU A 389 41.52 11.80 -6.80
CA GLU A 389 42.22 12.38 -5.64
C GLU A 389 41.33 13.00 -4.56
N LYS A 390 40.00 12.83 -4.60
CA LYS A 390 39.09 13.29 -3.53
C LYS A 390 38.80 12.17 -2.54
N LEU A 391 38.74 12.52 -1.26
CA LEU A 391 38.39 11.61 -0.18
C LEU A 391 37.00 12.00 0.37
N PRO A 392 35.94 11.22 0.12
CA PRO A 392 34.63 11.49 0.68
C PRO A 392 34.63 11.25 2.19
N PHE A 393 33.99 12.12 2.96
CA PHE A 393 33.82 11.93 4.39
C PHE A 393 32.38 12.19 4.85
N ILE A 394 32.04 11.65 6.03
CA ILE A 394 30.84 11.98 6.79
C ILE A 394 31.22 12.54 8.17
N SER A 395 30.36 13.37 8.74
CA SER A 395 30.52 13.90 10.09
C SER A 395 29.68 13.11 11.09
N LEU A 396 30.25 12.74 12.23
CA LEU A 396 29.55 12.02 13.29
C LEU A 396 29.78 12.69 14.64
N ALA A 397 28.82 12.57 15.55
CA ALA A 397 29.01 12.96 16.95
C ALA A 397 30.01 12.00 17.64
N GLY A 398 31.07 12.57 18.21
CA GLY A 398 32.06 11.88 19.03
C GLY A 398 31.59 11.67 20.47
N ASN A 399 32.20 10.70 21.16
CA ASN A 399 31.84 10.35 22.54
C ASN A 399 32.15 11.46 23.56
N ASP A 400 33.02 12.40 23.20
CA ASP A 400 33.45 13.55 23.99
C ASP A 400 32.70 14.85 23.65
N GLY A 401 31.67 14.76 22.79
CA GLY A 401 30.94 15.93 22.29
C GLY A 401 31.67 16.69 21.17
N SER A 402 32.75 16.12 20.61
CA SER A 402 33.39 16.64 19.38
C SER A 402 32.68 16.13 18.13
N ILE A 403 32.94 16.74 16.97
CA ILE A 403 32.54 16.18 15.67
C ILE A 403 33.74 15.44 15.08
N VAL A 404 33.57 14.16 14.79
CA VAL A 404 34.59 13.31 14.18
C VAL A 404 34.25 13.10 12.71
N ARG A 405 35.27 13.24 11.84
CA ARG A 405 35.14 12.95 10.40
C ARG A 405 35.63 11.54 10.10
N LYS A 406 34.80 10.75 9.41
CA LYS A 406 35.15 9.41 8.93
C LYS A 406 35.21 9.42 7.41
N VAL A 407 36.33 8.97 6.86
CA VAL A 407 36.52 8.79 5.41
C VAL A 407 35.76 7.55 4.97
N VAL A 408 35.01 7.69 3.90
CA VAL A 408 34.15 6.67 3.31
C VAL A 408 34.91 5.98 2.17
N SER A 409 34.91 4.65 2.15
CA SER A 409 35.52 3.89 1.04
C SER A 409 34.78 4.14 -0.28
N THR A 410 35.44 3.82 -1.40
CA THR A 410 34.80 3.88 -2.72
C THR A 410 33.63 2.91 -2.85
N THR A 411 33.70 1.75 -2.20
CA THR A 411 32.63 0.73 -2.18
C THR A 411 31.40 1.26 -1.47
N LEU A 412 31.56 1.84 -0.26
CA LEU A 412 30.43 2.38 0.50
C LEU A 412 29.87 3.64 -0.17
N ALA A 413 30.71 4.49 -0.77
CA ALA A 413 30.25 5.62 -1.57
C ALA A 413 29.40 5.18 -2.78
N ALA A 414 29.77 4.09 -3.45
CA ALA A 414 28.97 3.52 -4.55
C ALA A 414 27.60 3.01 -4.06
N GLN A 415 27.54 2.34 -2.90
CA GLN A 415 26.26 1.93 -2.30
C GLN A 415 25.38 3.13 -1.92
N CYS A 416 25.98 4.21 -1.40
CA CYS A 416 25.25 5.44 -1.12
C CYS A 416 24.64 6.05 -2.39
N LEU A 417 25.39 6.03 -3.50
CA LEU A 417 24.91 6.52 -4.79
C LEU A 417 23.74 5.67 -5.31
N GLU A 418 23.82 4.36 -5.18
CA GLU A 418 22.76 3.43 -5.57
C GLU A 418 21.48 3.68 -4.76
N ARG A 419 21.58 3.83 -3.44
CA ARG A 419 20.43 4.17 -2.57
C ARG A 419 19.83 5.53 -2.94
N LEU A 420 20.65 6.52 -3.29
CA LEU A 420 20.16 7.80 -3.79
C LEU A 420 19.40 7.67 -5.10
N HIS A 421 19.91 6.89 -6.06
CA HIS A 421 19.24 6.64 -7.34
C HIS A 421 17.92 5.86 -7.16
N LEU A 422 17.90 4.87 -6.27
CA LEU A 422 16.69 4.16 -5.91
C LEU A 422 15.65 5.13 -5.34
N TRP A 423 16.04 5.96 -4.37
CA TRP A 423 15.14 6.93 -3.76
C TRP A 423 14.55 7.91 -4.77
N ARG A 424 15.38 8.48 -5.67
CA ARG A 424 14.90 9.32 -6.78
C ARG A 424 13.90 8.59 -7.67
N THR A 425 14.21 7.34 -8.04
CA THR A 425 13.31 6.51 -8.84
C THR A 425 11.97 6.33 -8.14
N LEU A 426 11.97 6.03 -6.84
CA LEU A 426 10.75 5.89 -6.03
C LEU A 426 9.96 7.21 -5.96
N GLN A 427 10.63 8.35 -5.75
CA GLN A 427 9.99 9.68 -5.76
C GLN A 427 9.35 10.01 -7.13
N GLU A 428 10.04 9.69 -8.22
CA GLU A 428 9.55 9.91 -9.59
C GLU A 428 8.32 9.04 -9.89
N ILE A 429 8.37 7.73 -9.59
CA ILE A 429 7.27 6.80 -9.91
C ILE A 429 6.07 6.95 -8.98
N SER A 430 6.24 7.53 -7.79
CA SER A 430 5.13 7.88 -6.88
C SER A 430 4.55 9.27 -7.15
N GLY A 431 5.20 10.06 -8.02
CA GLY A 431 4.77 11.40 -8.38
C GLY A 431 5.13 12.49 -7.37
N ILE A 432 5.94 12.19 -6.35
CA ILE A 432 6.44 13.18 -5.38
C ILE A 432 7.37 14.19 -6.07
N ASP A 433 8.33 13.70 -6.84
CA ASP A 433 9.22 14.54 -7.65
C ASP A 433 9.09 14.15 -9.12
N ASN A 434 8.14 14.77 -9.83
CA ASN A 434 7.92 14.51 -11.24
C ASN A 434 8.54 15.64 -12.09
N PRO A 435 9.62 15.37 -12.86
CA PRO A 435 10.29 16.38 -13.67
C PRO A 435 9.36 17.07 -14.68
N HIS A 436 8.38 16.35 -15.26
CA HIS A 436 7.44 16.93 -16.21
C HIS A 436 6.47 17.90 -15.54
N VAL A 437 6.04 17.62 -14.31
CA VAL A 437 5.21 18.54 -13.51
C VAL A 437 6.02 19.79 -13.18
N SER A 438 7.26 19.62 -12.73
CA SER A 438 8.17 20.74 -12.44
C SER A 438 8.45 21.62 -13.66
N ILE A 439 8.68 21.03 -14.83
CA ILE A 439 8.88 21.77 -16.10
C ILE A 439 7.60 22.50 -16.50
N SER A 440 6.44 21.84 -16.41
CA SER A 440 5.15 22.44 -16.76
C SER A 440 4.80 23.60 -15.83
N ALA A 441 5.02 23.45 -14.53
CA ALA A 441 4.81 24.51 -13.54
C ALA A 441 5.73 25.72 -13.80
N LYS A 442 7.02 25.50 -14.06
CA LYS A 442 7.96 26.57 -14.44
C LYS A 442 7.55 27.29 -15.73
N THR A 443 7.06 26.53 -16.71
CA THR A 443 6.60 27.08 -18.00
C THR A 443 5.36 27.95 -17.79
N LEU A 444 4.36 27.44 -17.07
CA LEU A 444 3.13 28.17 -16.75
C LEU A 444 3.43 29.44 -15.93
N GLN A 445 4.33 29.35 -14.95
CA GLN A 445 4.75 30.50 -14.16
C GLN A 445 5.40 31.58 -15.02
N LYS A 446 6.22 31.18 -16.01
CA LYS A 446 6.85 32.10 -16.96
C LYS A 446 5.82 32.75 -17.90
N GLU A 447 4.85 31.98 -18.39
CA GLU A 447 3.77 32.49 -19.24
C GLU A 447 2.87 33.48 -18.49
N LEU A 448 2.43 33.13 -17.28
CA LEU A 448 1.64 34.01 -16.43
C LEU A 448 2.39 35.29 -16.07
N GLY A 449 3.69 35.17 -15.75
CA GLY A 449 4.54 36.33 -15.48
C GLY A 449 4.72 37.24 -16.70
N ALA A 450 4.76 36.68 -17.92
CA ALA A 450 4.78 37.45 -19.16
C ALA A 450 3.45 38.15 -19.42
N GLN A 451 2.31 37.47 -19.19
CA GLN A 451 0.98 38.05 -19.32
C GLN A 451 0.77 39.22 -18.35
N GLN A 452 1.11 39.04 -17.07
CA GLN A 452 1.02 40.09 -16.06
C GLN A 452 1.86 41.32 -16.41
N ARG A 453 3.08 41.12 -16.93
CA ARG A 453 3.93 42.23 -17.38
C ARG A 453 3.31 42.95 -18.59
N ALA A 454 2.80 42.21 -19.56
CA ALA A 454 2.14 42.79 -20.73
C ALA A 454 0.88 43.59 -20.35
N GLU A 455 0.09 43.11 -19.38
CA GLU A 455 -1.08 43.81 -18.86
C GLU A 455 -0.70 45.09 -18.11
N LEU A 456 0.32 45.03 -17.25
CA LEU A 456 0.83 46.22 -16.56
C LEU A 456 1.38 47.27 -17.55
N ASP A 457 2.10 46.84 -18.59
CA ASP A 457 2.62 47.74 -19.61
C ASP A 457 1.50 48.32 -20.47
N ALA A 458 0.46 47.54 -20.79
CA ALA A 458 -0.73 48.02 -21.48
C ALA A 458 -1.50 49.06 -20.64
N LEU A 459 -1.68 48.80 -19.34
CA LEU A 459 -2.32 49.72 -18.41
C LEU A 459 -1.51 51.01 -18.24
N ARG A 460 -0.18 50.91 -18.15
CA ARG A 460 0.71 52.08 -18.13
C ARG A 460 0.55 52.94 -19.37
N ARG A 461 0.56 52.32 -20.56
CA ARG A 461 0.33 53.03 -21.83
C ARG A 461 -1.04 53.69 -21.88
N GLN A 462 -2.09 53.02 -21.42
CA GLN A 462 -3.43 53.62 -21.33
C GLN A 462 -3.45 54.84 -20.40
N MET A 463 -2.79 54.75 -19.25
CA MET A 463 -2.69 55.87 -18.29
C MET A 463 -1.90 57.05 -18.87
N GLU A 464 -0.80 56.78 -19.58
CA GLU A 464 -0.01 57.80 -20.29
C GLU A 464 -0.82 58.47 -21.40
N ASP A 465 -1.52 57.67 -22.23
CA ASP A 465 -2.40 58.16 -23.28
C ASP A 465 -3.54 59.01 -22.71
N ASP A 466 -4.16 58.58 -21.62
CA ASP A 466 -5.22 59.33 -20.94
C ASP A 466 -4.69 60.63 -20.33
N ALA A 467 -3.48 60.62 -19.76
CA ALA A 467 -2.83 61.82 -19.25
C ALA A 467 -2.54 62.81 -20.39
N ALA A 468 -1.97 62.35 -21.51
CA ALA A 468 -1.73 63.17 -22.69
C ALA A 468 -3.02 63.75 -23.27
N ARG A 469 -4.10 62.96 -23.35
CA ARG A 469 -5.43 63.46 -23.78
C ARG A 469 -5.96 64.54 -22.84
N ARG A 470 -5.84 64.38 -21.52
CA ARG A 470 -6.24 65.39 -20.53
C ARG A 470 -5.43 66.68 -20.69
N GLU A 471 -4.12 66.56 -20.92
CA GLU A 471 -3.24 67.71 -21.15
C GLU A 471 -3.58 68.44 -22.47
N HIS A 472 -3.80 67.71 -23.56
CA HIS A 472 -4.28 68.28 -24.83
C HIS A 472 -5.65 68.95 -24.69
N ALA A 473 -6.57 68.36 -23.93
CA ALA A 473 -7.88 68.97 -23.65
C ALA A 473 -7.74 70.25 -22.81
N ALA A 474 -6.88 70.24 -21.79
CA ALA A 474 -6.62 71.39 -20.93
C ALA A 474 -5.94 72.55 -21.70
N THR A 475 -4.94 72.25 -22.51
CA THR A 475 -4.28 73.24 -23.38
C THR A 475 -5.24 73.81 -24.43
N ALA A 476 -6.05 72.97 -25.10
CA ALA A 476 -7.09 73.44 -26.01
C ALA A 476 -8.16 74.31 -25.32
N ALA A 477 -8.52 74.00 -24.08
CA ALA A 477 -9.42 74.84 -23.27
C ALA A 477 -8.77 76.18 -22.88
N ALA A 478 -7.49 76.18 -22.51
CA ALA A 478 -6.73 77.38 -22.17
C ALA A 478 -6.55 78.30 -23.39
N ILE A 479 -6.21 77.75 -24.55
CA ILE A 479 -6.12 78.50 -25.82
C ILE A 479 -7.48 79.10 -26.19
N ARG A 480 -8.58 78.34 -26.05
CA ARG A 480 -9.94 78.87 -26.29
C ARG A 480 -10.27 80.05 -25.38
N LYS A 481 -9.93 79.96 -24.09
CA LYS A 481 -10.10 81.08 -23.14
C LYS A 481 -9.24 82.29 -23.50
N LEU A 482 -7.99 82.06 -23.92
CA LEU A 482 -7.08 83.13 -24.33
C LEU A 482 -7.57 83.83 -25.61
N VAL A 483 -8.02 83.07 -26.60
CA VAL A 483 -8.60 83.61 -27.85
C VAL A 483 -9.84 84.43 -27.53
N ALA A 484 -10.76 83.93 -26.71
CA ALA A 484 -11.94 84.68 -26.27
C ALA A 484 -11.57 86.01 -25.58
N HIS A 485 -10.49 86.01 -24.79
CA HIS A 485 -10.01 87.21 -24.10
C HIS A 485 -9.36 88.23 -25.05
N LEU A 486 -8.66 87.78 -26.10
CA LEU A 486 -7.92 88.64 -27.03
C LEU A 486 -8.77 89.17 -28.19
N THR A 487 -9.74 88.39 -28.68
CA THR A 487 -10.60 88.80 -29.81
C THR A 487 -11.90 89.47 -29.37
N GLY A 488 -12.26 89.39 -28.08
CA GLY A 488 -13.51 89.92 -27.54
C GLY A 488 -14.77 89.23 -28.09
N ILE A 489 -14.60 88.13 -28.82
CA ILE A 489 -15.68 87.32 -29.38
C ILE A 489 -15.79 86.07 -28.50
N GLU A 490 -16.86 85.97 -27.71
CA GLU A 490 -17.19 84.72 -27.04
C GLU A 490 -17.34 83.61 -28.09
N PRO A 491 -16.65 82.47 -27.94
CA PRO A 491 -16.86 81.33 -28.82
C PRO A 491 -18.33 80.90 -28.68
N PRO A 492 -19.03 80.63 -29.80
CA PRO A 492 -20.42 80.23 -29.75
C PRO A 492 -20.53 78.98 -28.89
N GLY A 493 -21.23 79.10 -27.76
CA GLY A 493 -21.72 77.96 -27.03
C GLY A 493 -22.53 77.10 -27.99
N GLN A 494 -22.11 75.86 -28.17
CA GLN A 494 -22.95 74.86 -28.80
C GLN A 494 -23.56 73.97 -27.71
N PRO A 495 -24.74 73.38 -28.02
CA PRO A 495 -25.86 73.11 -27.09
C PRO A 495 -25.62 72.08 -26.00
#